data_AF-A0A9P8I2G7-F1
#
_entry.id   AF-A0A9P8I2G7-F1
#
_cell.length_a   1.000
_cell.length_b   1.000
_cell.length_c   1.000
_cell.angle_alpha   90.00
_cell.angle_beta   90.00
_cell.angle_gamma   90.00
#
_symmetry.space_group_name_H-M   'P 1'
#
loop_
_entity.id
_entity.type
_entity.pdbx_description
1 polymer ?
#
loop_
_entity_poly.entity_id
_entity_poly.type
_entity_poly.pdbx_seq_one_letter_code
_entity_poly.pdbx_strand_id
1 'polypeptide(L)'
;MIELPPSCVRVERSRARRAVAAALRRRRLQGDGQPTLVTEFGGTAVGGAEGWGYETAKTEDDLLSICADQVGALIDGEIVQGFCYTQLTDIEQEVNGLLTYDRRHKLDPEKARSITARRAK
;
A
#
# COMPACT_ATOMS: atom_id res chain seq x y z
N MET A 1 6.77 14.75 13.33
CA MET A 1 5.91 14.85 12.13
C MET A 1 6.86 14.94 10.95
N ILE A 2 7.09 13.85 10.22
CA ILE A 2 8.04 13.83 9.11
C ILE A 2 7.34 14.46 7.91
N GLU A 3 7.79 15.63 7.46
CA GLU A 3 7.35 16.21 6.18
C GLU A 3 8.01 15.44 5.05
N LEU A 4 7.19 14.85 4.18
CA LEU A 4 7.68 14.11 3.02
C LEU A 4 8.00 15.08 1.88
N PRO A 5 9.07 14.84 1.10
CA PRO A 5 9.44 15.70 -0.02
C PRO A 5 8.31 15.78 -1.07
N PRO A 6 8.27 16.84 -1.91
CA PRO A 6 7.21 17.05 -2.92
C PRO A 6 7.05 15.89 -3.92
N SER A 7 8.04 15.01 -4.01
CA SER A 7 8.03 13.80 -4.83
C SER A 7 7.21 12.65 -4.23
N CYS A 8 6.80 12.75 -2.96
CA CYS A 8 6.10 11.71 -2.23
C CYS A 8 4.59 11.93 -2.25
N VAL A 9 3.83 10.88 -2.54
CA VAL A 9 2.37 10.91 -2.65
C VAL A 9 1.79 10.09 -1.51
N ARG A 10 0.96 10.74 -0.68
CA ARG A 10 0.17 10.07 0.36
C ARG A 10 -1.21 9.68 -0.18
N VAL A 11 -1.64 8.45 0.09
CA VAL A 11 -2.89 7.87 -0.42
C VAL A 11 -3.78 7.55 0.78
N GLU A 12 -5.00 8.12 0.86
CA GLU A 12 -5.93 7.87 1.98
C GLU A 12 -7.25 7.16 1.56
N ARG A 13 -7.64 6.25 2.46
CA ARG A 13 -8.79 5.31 2.58
C ARG A 13 -9.87 5.25 1.50
N SER A 14 -10.57 6.34 1.17
CA SER A 14 -11.82 6.25 0.39
C SER A 14 -11.64 6.45 -1.12
N ARG A 15 -10.40 6.68 -1.55
CA ARG A 15 -10.07 7.04 -2.93
C ARG A 15 -8.79 6.36 -3.43
N ALA A 16 -8.30 5.28 -2.83
CA ALA A 16 -6.97 4.72 -3.13
C ALA A 16 -6.66 4.65 -4.63
N ARG A 17 -7.55 4.06 -5.45
CA ARG A 17 -7.43 4.06 -6.91
C ARG A 17 -7.46 5.45 -7.55
N ARG A 18 -8.41 6.31 -7.19
CA ARG A 18 -8.53 7.65 -7.80
C ARG A 18 -7.43 8.61 -7.36
N ALA A 19 -6.97 8.52 -6.11
CA ALA A 19 -5.93 9.35 -5.53
C ALA A 19 -4.55 8.94 -6.05
N VAL A 20 -4.25 7.63 -6.08
CA VAL A 20 -3.05 7.10 -6.76
C VAL A 20 -3.11 7.46 -8.24
N ALA A 21 -4.20 7.16 -8.95
CA ALA A 21 -4.30 7.50 -10.37
C ALA A 21 -4.22 9.00 -10.63
N ALA A 22 -4.81 9.85 -9.78
CA ALA A 22 -4.73 11.31 -9.94
C ALA A 22 -3.32 11.83 -9.64
N ALA A 23 -2.63 11.28 -8.63
CA ALA A 23 -1.26 11.66 -8.30
C ALA A 23 -0.27 11.17 -9.37
N LEU A 24 -0.43 9.94 -9.86
CA LEU A 24 0.34 9.41 -10.99
C LEU A 24 0.07 10.20 -12.27
N ARG A 25 -1.19 10.56 -12.55
CA ARG A 25 -1.54 11.46 -13.66
C ARG A 25 -0.91 12.84 -13.48
N ARG A 26 -0.95 13.44 -12.29
CA ARG A 26 -0.26 14.72 -12.01
C ARG A 26 1.25 14.59 -12.23
N ARG A 27 1.87 13.50 -11.78
CA ARG A 27 3.30 13.23 -11.98
C ARG A 27 3.65 13.03 -13.47
N ARG A 28 2.75 12.38 -14.23
CA ARG A 28 2.85 12.27 -15.69
C ARG A 28 2.65 13.61 -16.40
N LEU A 29 1.84 14.51 -15.85
CA LEU A 29 1.64 15.86 -16.39
C LEU A 29 2.75 16.84 -15.97
N GLN A 30 3.43 16.58 -14.85
CA GLN A 30 4.49 17.41 -14.29
C GLN A 30 5.91 16.92 -14.64
N GLY A 31 6.06 15.72 -15.19
CA GLY A 31 7.31 15.15 -15.66
C GLY A 31 7.12 14.43 -17.00
N ASP A 32 8.21 14.02 -17.66
CA ASP A 32 8.21 13.52 -19.04
C ASP A 32 7.64 12.10 -19.22
N GLY A 33 6.69 11.67 -18.39
CA GLY A 33 6.16 10.31 -18.41
C GLY A 33 7.17 9.24 -17.97
N GLN A 34 8.17 9.63 -17.17
CA GLN A 34 9.23 8.74 -16.72
C GLN A 34 8.70 7.58 -15.86
N PRO A 35 9.32 6.38 -15.98
CA PRO A 35 8.98 5.25 -15.13
C PRO A 35 9.20 5.60 -13.65
N THR A 36 8.26 5.18 -12.81
CA THR A 36 8.23 5.46 -11.37
C THR A 36 8.24 4.17 -10.57
N LEU A 37 9.05 4.13 -9.52
CA LEU A 37 8.95 3.11 -8.47
C LEU A 37 8.23 3.70 -7.27
N VAL A 38 7.26 2.96 -6.73
CA VAL A 38 6.61 3.28 -5.45
C VAL A 38 7.31 2.51 -4.35
N THR A 39 8.30 3.13 -3.73
CA THR A 39 9.20 2.46 -2.78
C THR A 39 8.57 2.21 -1.40
N GLU A 40 7.38 2.78 -1.14
CA GLU A 40 6.66 2.64 0.12
C GLU A 40 5.15 2.83 -0.12
N PHE A 41 4.37 1.87 0.36
CA PHE A 41 2.92 1.91 0.52
C PHE A 41 2.48 0.79 1.46
N GLY A 42 1.23 0.83 1.93
CA GLY A 42 0.68 -0.17 2.85
C GLY A 42 0.13 0.54 4.08
N GLY A 43 0.66 0.22 5.25
CA GLY A 43 0.38 0.98 6.47
C GLY A 43 -0.98 0.70 7.11
N THR A 44 -1.58 -0.47 6.86
CA THR A 44 -2.88 -0.84 7.45
C THR A 44 -2.71 -1.74 8.67
N ALA A 45 -3.17 -1.29 9.83
CA ALA A 45 -3.28 -2.10 11.03
C ALA A 45 -4.56 -2.96 10.99
N VAL A 46 -4.53 -4.16 11.59
CA VAL A 46 -5.73 -5.00 11.77
C VAL A 46 -6.39 -4.62 13.11
N GLY A 47 -7.70 -4.45 13.10
CA GLY A 47 -8.50 -4.03 14.24
C GLY A 47 -8.34 -4.98 15.42
N GLY A 48 -8.27 -4.40 16.62
CA GLY A 48 -8.02 -5.14 17.86
C GLY A 48 -6.55 -5.36 18.20
N ALA A 49 -5.61 -4.99 17.32
CA ALA A 49 -4.18 -4.94 17.67
C ALA A 49 -3.88 -3.74 18.58
N GLU A 50 -3.03 -3.95 19.60
CA GLU A 50 -2.49 -2.85 20.40
C GLU A 50 -1.39 -2.12 19.60
N GLY A 51 -1.70 -0.93 19.09
CA GLY A 51 -0.78 -0.14 18.29
C GLY A 51 -1.51 0.73 17.25
N TRP A 52 -0.75 1.30 16.32
CA TRP A 52 -1.25 2.16 15.25
C TRP A 52 -0.83 1.70 13.86
N GLY A 53 -1.63 2.11 12.88
CA GLY A 53 -1.33 2.10 11.46
C GLY A 53 -1.90 3.37 10.82
N TYR A 54 -1.45 3.70 9.62
CA TYR A 54 -1.98 4.84 8.85
C TYR A 54 -3.44 4.58 8.40
N GLU A 55 -3.79 3.31 8.25
CA GLU A 55 -5.14 2.80 8.03
C GLU A 55 -5.45 1.66 9.01
N THR A 56 -6.72 1.27 9.11
CA THR A 56 -7.23 0.26 10.05
C THR A 56 -8.25 -0.57 9.30
N ALA A 57 -7.91 -1.83 9.09
CA ALA A 57 -8.82 -2.88 8.66
C ALA A 57 -9.60 -3.41 9.87
N LYS A 58 -10.87 -3.77 9.70
CA LYS A 58 -11.67 -4.38 10.78
C LYS A 58 -11.36 -5.86 10.97
N THR A 59 -10.97 -6.54 9.90
CA THR A 59 -10.72 -7.98 9.85
C THR A 59 -9.55 -8.28 8.92
N GLU A 60 -9.08 -9.53 8.92
CA GLU A 60 -8.11 -10.01 7.93
C GLU A 60 -8.61 -9.84 6.49
N ASP A 61 -9.88 -10.16 6.23
CA ASP A 61 -10.47 -10.00 4.89
C ASP A 61 -10.55 -8.53 4.46
N ASP A 62 -10.77 -7.61 5.40
CA ASP A 62 -10.75 -6.17 5.14
C ASP A 62 -9.32 -5.70 4.80
N LEU A 63 -8.31 -6.21 5.51
CA LEU A 63 -6.90 -5.96 5.19
C LEU A 63 -6.57 -6.47 3.78
N LEU A 64 -7.03 -7.68 3.43
CA LEU A 64 -6.83 -8.25 2.10
C LEU A 64 -7.47 -7.38 1.01
N SER A 65 -8.69 -6.91 1.24
CA SER A 65 -9.40 -6.02 0.31
C SER A 65 -8.66 -4.70 0.11
N ILE A 66 -8.18 -4.09 1.20
CA ILE A 66 -7.39 -2.84 1.15
C ILE A 66 -6.10 -3.06 0.37
N CYS A 67 -5.37 -4.14 0.64
CA CYS A 67 -4.17 -4.52 -0.12
C CYS A 67 -4.47 -4.71 -1.62
N ALA A 68 -5.58 -5.38 -1.96
CA ALA A 68 -6.00 -5.60 -3.34
C ALA A 68 -6.29 -4.29 -4.07
N ASP A 69 -6.88 -3.32 -3.40
CA ASP A 69 -7.18 -2.01 -3.98
C ASP A 69 -5.93 -1.16 -4.17
N GLN A 70 -5.02 -1.14 -3.19
CA GLN A 70 -3.74 -0.42 -3.26
C GLN A 70 -2.86 -0.98 -4.38
N VAL A 71 -2.56 -2.29 -4.35
CA VAL A 71 -1.77 -2.96 -5.40
C VAL A 71 -2.49 -2.89 -6.74
N GLY A 72 -3.82 -2.96 -6.71
CA GLY A 72 -4.72 -2.67 -7.82
C GLY A 72 -4.36 -1.36 -8.54
N ALA A 73 -4.38 -0.27 -7.79
CA ALA A 73 -4.09 1.06 -8.31
C ALA A 73 -2.67 1.20 -8.87
N LEU A 74 -1.70 0.52 -8.27
CA LEU A 74 -0.29 0.58 -8.67
C LEU A 74 -0.04 -0.20 -9.96
N ILE A 75 -0.54 -1.44 -10.07
CA ILE A 75 -0.38 -2.27 -11.27
C ILE A 75 -1.11 -1.68 -12.47
N ASP A 76 -2.29 -1.07 -12.28
CA ASP A 76 -3.04 -0.44 -13.39
C ASP A 76 -2.55 0.98 -13.71
N GLY A 77 -1.53 1.48 -13.00
CA GLY A 77 -0.96 2.81 -13.20
C GLY A 77 0.09 2.84 -14.32
N GLU A 78 -0.19 3.54 -15.42
CA GLU A 78 0.65 3.58 -16.64
C GLU A 78 2.14 3.86 -16.41
N ILE A 79 2.50 4.68 -15.41
CA ILE A 79 3.89 5.07 -15.16
C ILE A 79 4.57 4.25 -14.05
N VAL A 80 3.84 3.42 -13.30
CA VAL A 80 4.41 2.65 -12.19
C VAL A 80 5.01 1.36 -12.71
N GLN A 81 6.31 1.18 -12.51
CA GLN A 81 7.06 0.01 -12.99
C GLN A 81 7.43 -0.97 -11.88
N GLY A 82 7.11 -0.62 -10.63
CA GLY A 82 7.37 -1.47 -9.48
C GLY A 82 6.92 -0.79 -8.19
N PHE A 83 6.76 -1.61 -7.16
CA PHE A 83 6.35 -1.15 -5.84
C PHE A 83 6.95 -2.02 -4.73
N CYS A 84 7.04 -1.45 -3.53
CA CYS A 84 7.47 -2.14 -2.32
C CYS A 84 6.43 -1.91 -1.22
N TYR A 85 5.82 -2.99 -0.72
CA TYR A 85 4.94 -2.89 0.45
C TYR A 85 5.82 -2.71 1.67
N THR A 86 5.65 -1.60 2.37
CA THR A 86 6.35 -1.33 3.62
C THR A 86 5.30 -1.22 4.74
N GLN A 87 5.41 -1.99 5.82
CA GLN A 87 6.53 -2.83 6.26
C GLN A 87 6.24 -4.34 6.23
N LEU A 88 7.28 -5.16 6.36
CA LEU A 88 7.15 -6.62 6.39
C LEU A 88 6.59 -7.14 7.72
N THR A 89 7.09 -6.63 8.84
CA THR A 89 6.70 -7.03 10.21
C THR A 89 6.24 -5.82 10.98
N ASP A 90 5.38 -6.02 11.98
CA ASP A 90 5.15 -4.99 12.98
C ASP A 90 6.44 -4.63 13.72
N ILE A 91 6.54 -3.36 14.09
CA ILE A 91 7.62 -2.83 14.92
C ILE A 91 7.02 -2.06 16.08
N GLU A 92 7.35 -2.46 17.30
CA GLU A 92 6.89 -1.80 18.54
C GLU A 92 5.40 -1.42 18.48
N GLN A 93 5.06 -0.12 18.49
CA GLN A 93 3.68 0.36 18.45
C GLN A 93 3.13 0.52 17.03
N GLU A 94 3.96 0.42 15.99
CA GLU A 94 3.52 0.46 14.59
C GLU A 94 3.19 -0.95 14.10
N VAL A 95 1.90 -1.28 14.13
CA VAL A 95 1.37 -2.63 13.92
C VAL A 95 0.75 -2.82 12.53
N ASN A 96 1.39 -2.21 11.52
CA ASN A 96 0.90 -2.17 10.14
C ASN A 96 1.71 -3.05 9.18
N GLY A 97 2.51 -3.98 9.71
CA GLY A 97 3.24 -4.97 8.91
C GLY A 97 2.33 -6.09 8.40
N LEU A 98 2.77 -6.75 7.32
CA LEU A 98 2.13 -7.98 6.80
C LEU A 98 2.26 -9.17 7.76
N LEU A 99 3.27 -9.12 8.64
CA LEU A 99 3.50 -10.07 9.70
C LEU A 99 3.36 -9.37 11.06
N THR A 100 2.98 -10.12 12.09
CA THR A 100 3.06 -9.67 13.48
C THR A 100 4.50 -9.43 13.92
N TYR A 101 4.70 -8.87 15.12
CA TYR A 101 6.02 -8.73 15.74
C TYR A 101 6.78 -10.07 15.77
N ASP A 102 6.09 -11.17 16.14
CA ASP A 102 6.65 -12.53 16.13
C ASP A 102 6.72 -13.20 14.75
N ARG A 103 6.60 -12.42 13.66
CA ARG A 103 6.65 -12.90 12.26
C ARG A 103 5.53 -13.89 11.88
N ARG A 104 4.38 -13.83 12.55
CA ARG A 104 3.19 -14.60 12.16
C ARG A 104 2.44 -13.86 11.05
N HIS A 105 1.97 -14.59 10.05
CA HIS A 105 1.20 -14.01 8.95
C HIS A 105 -0.10 -13.36 9.44
N LYS A 106 -0.34 -12.10 9.03
CA LYS A 106 -1.65 -11.45 9.19
C LYS A 106 -2.56 -11.61 8.00
N LEU A 107 -1.98 -11.98 6.86
CA LEU A 107 -2.67 -12.37 5.64
C LEU A 107 -2.12 -13.73 5.20
N ASP A 108 -3.00 -14.61 4.77
CA ASP A 108 -2.60 -15.80 4.01
C ASP A 108 -1.67 -15.42 2.84
N PRO A 109 -0.41 -15.95 2.80
CA PRO A 109 0.54 -15.67 1.74
C PRO A 109 0.04 -15.99 0.33
N GLU A 110 -0.78 -17.02 0.16
CA GLU A 110 -1.33 -17.38 -1.16
C GLU A 110 -2.36 -16.35 -1.61
N LYS A 111 -3.19 -15.83 -0.68
CA LYS A 111 -4.11 -14.73 -0.98
C LYS A 111 -3.34 -13.44 -1.32
N ALA A 112 -2.29 -13.11 -0.55
CA ALA A 112 -1.43 -11.97 -0.86
C ALA A 112 -0.74 -12.09 -2.23
N ARG A 113 -0.26 -13.30 -2.56
CA ARG A 113 0.33 -13.61 -3.88
C ARG A 113 -0.68 -13.42 -5.02
N SER A 114 -1.93 -13.80 -4.82
CA SER A 114 -2.98 -13.62 -5.86
C SER A 114 -3.17 -12.14 -6.24
N ILE A 115 -2.94 -11.22 -5.30
CA ILE A 115 -3.01 -9.78 -5.51
C ILE A 115 -1.79 -9.27 -6.28
N THR A 116 -0.59 -9.68 -5.88
CA THR A 116 0.68 -9.16 -6.44
C THR A 116 1.09 -9.82 -7.76
N ALA A 117 0.66 -11.05 -8.02
CA ALA A 117 0.98 -11.79 -9.24
C ALA A 117 0.03 -11.47 -10.42
N ARG A 118 -1.00 -10.64 -10.21
CA ARG A 118 -1.91 -10.23 -11.28
C ARG A 118 -1.18 -9.41 -12.34
N ARG A 119 -1.71 -9.41 -13.56
CA ARG A 119 -1.25 -8.52 -14.64
C ARG A 119 -2.12 -7.27 -14.72
N ALA A 120 -1.56 -6.20 -15.30
CA ALA A 120 -2.32 -5.01 -15.68
C ALA A 120 -3.42 -5.38 -16.69
N LYS A 121 -4.51 -4.63 -16.68
CA LYS A 121 -5.65 -4.81 -17.59
C LYS A 121 -5.40 -4.24 -18.97
#